data_AF-A0A3L6T400-F1
#
_entry.id   AF-A0A3L6T400-F1
#
_cell.length_a   1.000
_cell.length_b   1.000
_cell.length_c   1.000
_cell.angle_alpha   90.00
_cell.angle_beta   90.00
_cell.angle_gamma   90.00
#
_symmetry.space_group_name_H-M   'P 1'
#
loop_
_entity.id
_entity.type
_entity.pdbx_description
1 polymer ?
#
loop_
_entity_poly.entity_id
_entity_poly.type
_entity_poly.pdbx_seq_one_letter_code
_entity_poly.pdbx_strand_id
1 'polypeptide(L)'
;MDAELRDESSPGSLSATLTEPGTSESPPPAASRPATSQEDGAKSDLLPRDDPYATAQARFWADYIDKKIYDCQTRLWKLKGDAQEQAKKDLIEVLETLEAELAGKPYFGGDSFGFVDVALVPFTSWFLTYEKLGGFSVEKCCPKIVAWAKLCRERESVAKALSDPDKVFEFVQFLQSKFGVK
;
A
#
# COMPACT_ATOMS: atom_id res chain seq x y z
N MET A 1 43.42 51.62 14.03
CA MET A 1 44.72 50.96 13.76
C MET A 1 44.61 50.18 12.46
N ASP A 2 44.40 50.94 11.37
CA ASP A 2 45.45 51.35 10.44
C ASP A 2 46.48 50.25 10.09
N ALA A 3 46.88 50.02 8.84
CA ALA A 3 47.02 51.00 7.77
C ALA A 3 47.05 50.33 6.40
N GLU A 4 46.76 51.18 5.43
CA GLU A 4 46.86 51.09 3.99
C GLU A 4 48.13 50.45 3.42
N LEU A 5 47.98 49.92 2.21
CA LEU A 5 48.90 50.23 1.11
C LEU A 5 48.09 50.40 -0.18
N ARG A 6 47.74 51.65 -0.46
CA ARG A 6 47.63 52.18 -1.82
C ARG A 6 49.06 52.40 -2.34
N ASP A 7 49.29 52.16 -3.63
CA ASP A 7 49.68 53.29 -4.48
C ASP A 7 49.29 53.02 -5.94
N GLU A 8 48.83 54.09 -6.57
CA GLU A 8 48.27 54.20 -7.90
C GLU A 8 49.36 54.25 -8.97
N SER A 9 49.07 53.79 -10.20
CA SER A 9 49.43 54.58 -11.39
C SER A 9 48.78 54.04 -12.66
N SER A 10 47.80 54.80 -13.16
CA SER A 10 47.46 54.95 -14.58
C SER A 10 48.02 56.35 -14.98
N PRO A 11 48.34 56.72 -16.25
CA PRO A 11 47.48 56.52 -17.43
C PRO A 11 48.21 56.38 -18.79
N GLY A 12 47.48 56.10 -19.88
CA GLY A 12 48.10 56.06 -21.21
C GLY A 12 47.22 55.73 -22.42
N SER A 13 46.16 56.52 -22.61
CA SER A 13 45.64 57.04 -23.89
C SER A 13 45.68 56.23 -25.20
N LEU A 14 44.47 56.13 -25.80
CA LEU A 14 44.13 56.36 -27.21
C LEU A 14 44.57 55.34 -28.29
N SER A 15 43.59 54.63 -28.86
CA SER A 15 43.00 55.04 -30.15
C SER A 15 41.81 54.17 -30.54
N ALA A 16 40.70 54.85 -30.86
CA ALA A 16 39.54 54.28 -31.50
C ALA A 16 39.82 54.03 -32.99
N THR A 17 39.32 52.91 -33.53
CA THR A 17 38.89 52.85 -34.94
C THR A 17 37.56 52.12 -35.03
N LEU A 18 36.60 52.87 -35.55
CA LEU A 18 35.22 52.54 -35.87
C LEU A 18 35.18 51.66 -37.13
N THR A 19 34.48 50.53 -37.12
CA THR A 19 33.72 50.01 -38.29
C THR A 19 32.71 48.95 -37.80
N GLU A 20 31.44 49.33 -37.67
CA GLU A 20 30.25 48.47 -37.79
C GLU A 20 30.05 48.10 -39.29
N PRO A 21 29.31 47.04 -39.72
CA PRO A 21 28.03 46.64 -39.11
C PRO A 21 27.64 45.15 -39.13
N GLY A 22 26.74 44.81 -38.20
CA GLY A 22 25.50 44.07 -38.49
C GLY A 22 25.60 42.62 -38.97
N THR A 23 25.36 41.67 -38.07
CA THR A 23 24.43 40.57 -38.35
C THR A 23 23.71 40.22 -37.05
N SER A 24 22.40 40.48 -37.07
CA SER A 24 21.44 40.07 -36.05
C SER A 24 21.36 38.54 -36.06
N GLU A 25 21.97 37.87 -35.09
CA GLU A 25 21.75 36.45 -34.86
C GLU A 25 20.65 36.28 -33.81
N SER A 26 19.50 35.78 -34.28
CA SER A 26 18.37 35.37 -33.44
C SER A 26 18.77 34.15 -32.59
N PRO A 27 18.27 34.02 -31.34
CA PRO A 27 18.56 32.85 -30.54
C PRO A 27 17.99 31.58 -31.20
N PRO A 28 18.69 30.43 -31.10
CA PRO A 28 18.23 29.18 -31.70
C PRO A 28 16.90 28.73 -31.05
N PRO A 29 15.97 28.15 -31.83
CA PRO A 29 14.72 27.65 -31.29
C PRO A 29 15.02 26.57 -30.24
N ALA A 30 14.33 26.68 -29.10
CA ALA A 30 14.41 25.73 -28.00
C ALA A 30 14.37 24.31 -28.56
N ALA A 31 15.47 23.59 -28.39
CA ALA A 31 15.53 22.16 -28.66
C ALA A 31 14.34 21.54 -27.94
N SER A 32 13.44 20.94 -28.72
CA SER A 32 12.30 20.20 -28.22
C SER A 32 12.83 19.18 -27.23
N ARG A 33 12.60 19.48 -25.94
CA ARG A 33 12.73 18.51 -24.86
C ARG A 33 12.00 17.27 -25.37
N PRO A 34 12.62 16.08 -25.45
CA PRO A 34 11.84 14.89 -25.70
C PRO A 34 10.75 14.89 -24.63
N ALA A 35 9.50 14.89 -25.08
CA ALA A 35 8.38 14.65 -24.20
C ALA A 35 8.76 13.40 -23.42
N THR A 36 9.02 13.58 -22.12
CA THR A 36 9.05 12.46 -21.19
C THR A 36 7.79 11.71 -21.54
N SER A 37 7.94 10.54 -22.15
CA SER A 37 6.82 9.64 -22.38
C SER A 37 6.32 9.37 -20.98
N GLN A 38 5.28 10.12 -20.63
CA GLN A 38 4.49 9.85 -19.47
C GLN A 38 3.96 8.47 -19.79
N GLU A 39 4.56 7.46 -19.16
CA GLU A 39 3.93 6.16 -19.07
C GLU A 39 2.62 6.42 -18.34
N ASP A 40 1.56 6.74 -19.08
CA ASP A 40 0.17 6.70 -18.63
C ASP A 40 -0.23 5.21 -18.45
N GLY A 41 0.58 4.47 -17.69
CA GLY A 41 0.09 3.35 -16.94
C GLY A 41 -0.68 3.97 -15.78
N ALA A 42 -2.00 4.11 -15.95
CA ALA A 42 -2.89 4.69 -14.95
C ALA A 42 -2.52 4.17 -13.55
N LYS A 43 -1.86 5.03 -12.78
CA LYS A 43 -1.47 4.73 -11.41
C LYS A 43 -2.77 4.73 -10.62
N SER A 44 -3.38 3.55 -10.48
CA SER A 44 -4.66 3.39 -9.79
C SER A 44 -4.48 3.87 -8.35
N ASP A 45 -5.10 4.99 -8.03
CA ASP A 45 -5.11 5.51 -6.67
C ASP A 45 -5.88 4.53 -5.78
N LEU A 46 -5.27 4.16 -4.65
CA LEU A 46 -5.88 3.21 -3.71
C LEU A 46 -7.17 3.75 -3.09
N LEU A 47 -7.30 5.08 -3.00
CA LEU A 47 -8.48 5.77 -2.49
C LEU A 47 -9.12 6.61 -3.60
N PRO A 48 -10.46 6.60 -3.71
CA PRO A 48 -11.18 7.43 -4.67
C PRO A 48 -11.17 8.91 -4.22
N ARG A 49 -10.16 9.68 -4.64
CA ARG A 49 -9.95 11.07 -4.19
C ARG A 49 -11.08 12.02 -4.58
N ASP A 50 -11.75 11.74 -5.68
CA ASP A 50 -12.81 12.58 -6.24
C ASP A 50 -14.19 12.30 -5.62
N ASP A 51 -14.32 11.23 -4.82
CA ASP A 51 -15.53 10.88 -4.09
C ASP A 51 -15.26 10.76 -2.58
N PRO A 52 -15.55 11.83 -1.80
CA PRO A 52 -15.37 11.83 -0.35
C PRO A 52 -16.16 10.74 0.37
N TYR A 53 -17.33 10.35 -0.14
CA TYR A 53 -18.16 9.32 0.47
C TYR A 53 -17.56 7.93 0.25
N ALA A 54 -17.16 7.62 -0.99
CA ALA A 54 -16.45 6.37 -1.27
C ALA A 54 -15.12 6.28 -0.50
N THR A 55 -14.39 7.40 -0.35
CA THR A 55 -13.20 7.45 0.50
C THR A 55 -13.53 7.16 1.97
N ALA A 56 -14.62 7.71 2.50
CA ALA A 56 -15.05 7.45 3.86
C ALA A 56 -15.44 5.97 4.06
N GLN A 57 -16.15 5.37 3.10
CA GLN A 57 -16.47 3.94 3.14
C GLN A 57 -15.22 3.06 3.11
N ALA A 58 -14.25 3.36 2.24
CA ALA A 58 -13.00 2.60 2.18
C ALA A 58 -12.22 2.66 3.50
N ARG A 59 -12.20 3.84 4.15
CA ARG A 59 -11.59 4.00 5.48
C ARG A 59 -12.35 3.25 6.56
N PHE A 60 -13.68 3.29 6.53
CA PHE A 60 -14.52 2.54 7.47
C PHE A 60 -14.22 1.04 7.40
N TRP A 61 -14.16 0.47 6.19
CA TRP A 61 -13.89 -0.96 6.04
C TRP A 61 -12.48 -1.34 6.45
N ALA A 62 -11.47 -0.52 6.13
CA ALA A 62 -10.10 -0.75 6.60
C ALA A 62 -10.02 -0.71 8.15
N ASP A 63 -10.69 0.24 8.80
CA ASP A 63 -10.78 0.33 10.26
C ASP A 63 -11.55 -0.84 10.88
N TYR A 64 -12.63 -1.28 10.24
CA TYR A 64 -13.38 -2.47 10.63
C TYR A 64 -12.48 -3.71 10.58
N ILE A 65 -11.74 -3.92 9.48
CA ILE A 65 -10.80 -5.04 9.32
C ILE A 65 -9.74 -5.02 10.42
N ASP A 66 -9.07 -3.89 10.61
CA ASP A 66 -8.00 -3.75 11.60
C ASP A 66 -8.50 -4.07 13.01
N LYS A 67 -9.67 -3.55 13.40
CA LYS A 67 -10.22 -3.79 14.73
C LYS A 67 -10.76 -5.20 14.91
N LYS A 68 -11.49 -5.72 13.93
CA LYS A 68 -12.25 -6.98 14.08
C LYS A 68 -11.40 -8.20 13.81
N ILE A 69 -10.68 -8.25 12.69
CA ILE A 69 -9.86 -9.43 12.35
C ILE A 69 -8.73 -9.57 13.36
N TYR A 70 -8.02 -8.49 13.69
CA TYR A 70 -6.90 -8.55 14.63
C TYR A 70 -7.32 -9.02 16.03
N ASP A 71 -8.46 -8.53 16.53
CA ASP A 71 -9.00 -8.98 17.82
C ASP A 71 -9.38 -10.46 17.77
N CYS A 72 -10.19 -10.87 16.78
CA CYS A 72 -10.69 -12.24 16.69
C CYS A 72 -9.54 -13.24 16.49
N GLN A 73 -8.59 -12.96 15.60
CA GLN A 73 -7.43 -13.84 15.40
C GLN A 73 -6.58 -13.96 16.68
N THR A 74 -6.40 -12.85 17.41
CA THR A 74 -5.60 -12.83 18.62
C THR A 74 -6.23 -13.69 19.71
N ARG A 75 -7.56 -13.58 19.87
CA ARG A 75 -8.31 -14.44 20.79
C ARG A 75 -8.26 -15.91 20.34
N LEU A 76 -8.39 -16.19 19.04
CA LEU A 76 -8.38 -17.55 18.49
C LEU A 76 -7.08 -18.31 18.81
N TRP A 77 -5.92 -17.67 18.74
CA TRP A 77 -4.65 -18.34 19.05
C TRP A 77 -4.24 -18.28 20.52
N LYS A 78 -4.73 -17.30 21.29
CA LYS A 78 -4.37 -17.14 22.72
C LYS A 78 -5.28 -17.88 23.70
N LEU A 79 -6.54 -18.11 23.36
CA LEU A 79 -7.54 -18.66 24.28
C LEU A 79 -7.80 -20.15 24.01
N LYS A 80 -8.40 -20.83 25.00
CA LYS A 80 -8.87 -22.21 24.91
C LYS A 80 -10.34 -22.38 25.33
N GLY A 81 -10.91 -23.54 25.02
CA GLY A 81 -12.28 -23.90 25.39
C GLY A 81 -13.34 -22.98 24.78
N ASP A 82 -14.37 -22.65 25.55
CA ASP A 82 -15.52 -21.87 25.09
C ASP A 82 -15.13 -20.48 24.55
N ALA A 83 -14.10 -19.86 25.12
CA ALA A 83 -13.63 -18.55 24.66
C ALA A 83 -12.95 -18.63 23.27
N GLN A 84 -12.26 -19.75 22.97
CA GLN A 84 -11.70 -20.01 21.66
C GLN A 84 -12.81 -20.28 20.62
N GLU A 85 -13.83 -21.06 21.01
CA GLU A 85 -14.97 -21.34 20.14
C GLU A 85 -15.79 -20.08 19.85
N GLN A 86 -15.92 -19.16 20.82
CA GLN A 86 -16.53 -17.86 20.57
C GLN A 86 -15.68 -17.01 19.62
N ALA A 87 -14.36 -16.95 19.80
CA ALA A 87 -13.47 -16.21 18.90
C ALA A 87 -13.54 -16.74 17.46
N LYS A 88 -13.70 -18.06 17.28
CA LYS A 88 -13.94 -18.68 15.98
C LYS A 88 -15.27 -18.23 15.37
N LYS A 89 -16.38 -18.24 16.13
CA LYS A 89 -17.68 -17.77 15.65
C LYS A 89 -17.63 -16.31 15.22
N ASP A 90 -17.02 -15.45 16.04
CA ASP A 90 -16.84 -14.04 15.74
C ASP A 90 -16.00 -13.85 14.46
N LEU A 91 -14.93 -14.65 14.29
CA LEU A 91 -14.10 -14.59 13.09
C LEU A 91 -14.87 -14.99 11.82
N ILE A 92 -15.69 -16.04 11.90
CA ILE A 92 -16.54 -16.48 10.78
C ILE A 92 -17.53 -15.35 10.42
N GLU A 93 -18.21 -14.77 11.40
CA GLU A 93 -19.16 -13.66 11.17
C GLU A 93 -18.47 -12.44 10.53
N VAL A 94 -17.25 -12.12 10.94
CA VAL A 94 -16.44 -11.05 10.33
C VAL A 94 -16.12 -11.37 8.87
N LEU A 95 -15.71 -12.60 8.56
CA LEU A 95 -15.42 -13.02 7.18
C LEU A 95 -16.69 -13.03 6.31
N GLU A 96 -17.83 -13.46 6.85
CA GLU A 96 -19.13 -13.40 6.16
C GLU A 96 -19.57 -11.95 5.88
N THR A 97 -19.36 -11.05 6.85
CA THR A 97 -19.62 -9.61 6.68
C THR A 97 -18.78 -9.02 5.55
N LEU A 98 -17.49 -9.36 5.50
CA LEU A 98 -16.59 -8.92 4.43
C LEU A 98 -16.95 -9.54 3.09
N GLU A 99 -17.40 -10.79 3.07
CA GLU A 99 -17.87 -11.44 1.84
C GLU A 99 -19.13 -10.78 1.28
N ALA A 100 -20.05 -10.39 2.16
CA ALA A 100 -21.23 -9.63 1.79
C ALA A 100 -20.87 -8.25 1.21
N GLU A 101 -19.90 -7.54 1.82
CA GLU A 101 -19.40 -6.26 1.30
C GLU A 101 -18.70 -6.42 -0.05
N LEU A 102 -17.90 -7.48 -0.23
CA LEU A 102 -17.30 -7.78 -1.52
C LEU A 102 -18.37 -7.94 -2.59
N ALA A 103 -19.56 -8.44 -2.24
CA ALA A 103 -20.75 -8.48 -3.09
C ALA A 103 -20.53 -9.10 -4.49
N GLY A 104 -19.52 -9.96 -4.64
CA GLY A 104 -19.14 -10.55 -5.93
C GLY A 104 -18.28 -9.66 -6.84
N LYS A 105 -17.89 -8.46 -6.39
CA LYS A 105 -16.87 -7.62 -7.04
C LYS A 105 -15.53 -8.37 -7.06
N PRO A 106 -14.66 -8.14 -8.07
CA PRO A 106 -13.34 -8.76 -8.09
C PRO A 106 -12.43 -8.22 -6.97
N TYR A 107 -12.61 -6.96 -6.58
CA TYR A 107 -11.91 -6.31 -5.47
C TYR A 107 -12.89 -5.49 -4.62
N PHE A 108 -12.50 -5.16 -3.39
CA PHE A 108 -13.29 -4.24 -2.56
C PHE A 108 -13.34 -2.82 -3.16
N GLY A 109 -12.29 -2.44 -3.90
CA GLY A 109 -12.28 -1.23 -4.74
C GLY A 109 -13.17 -1.29 -6.00
N GLY A 110 -13.99 -2.33 -6.18
CA GLY A 110 -14.76 -2.54 -7.40
C GLY A 110 -13.94 -3.32 -8.43
N ASP A 111 -13.71 -2.73 -9.60
CA ASP A 111 -12.98 -3.36 -10.70
C ASP A 111 -11.45 -3.31 -10.52
N SER A 112 -10.97 -2.47 -9.59
CA SER A 112 -9.54 -2.26 -9.35
C SER A 112 -9.16 -2.55 -7.90
N PHE A 113 -7.93 -3.04 -7.72
CA PHE A 113 -7.35 -3.28 -6.40
C PHE A 113 -7.21 -1.96 -5.63
N GLY A 114 -7.87 -1.86 -4.47
CA GLY A 114 -8.01 -0.61 -3.72
C GLY A 114 -7.53 -0.68 -2.28
N PHE A 115 -7.83 0.36 -1.50
CA PHE A 115 -7.37 0.53 -0.14
C PHE A 115 -7.83 -0.57 0.82
N VAL A 116 -9.09 -1.01 0.70
CA VAL A 116 -9.64 -2.09 1.53
C VAL A 116 -8.96 -3.42 1.21
N ASP A 117 -8.63 -3.66 -0.07
CA ASP A 117 -7.90 -4.86 -0.47
C ASP A 117 -6.51 -4.90 0.17
N VAL A 118 -5.80 -3.76 0.19
CA VAL A 118 -4.52 -3.61 0.89
C VAL A 118 -4.65 -3.91 2.38
N ALA A 119 -5.72 -3.46 3.02
CA ALA A 119 -5.95 -3.69 4.45
C ALA A 119 -6.22 -5.16 4.76
N LEU A 120 -6.98 -5.86 3.92
CA LEU A 120 -7.38 -7.25 4.17
C LEU A 120 -6.34 -8.28 3.72
N VAL A 121 -5.62 -8.02 2.62
CA VAL A 121 -4.79 -9.05 1.96
C VAL A 121 -3.72 -9.69 2.86
N PRO A 122 -3.07 -8.99 3.82
CA PRO A 122 -2.10 -9.64 4.72
C PRO A 122 -2.70 -10.77 5.55
N PHE A 123 -3.99 -10.64 5.93
CA PHE A 123 -4.69 -11.64 6.74
C PHE A 123 -4.99 -12.93 5.97
N THR A 124 -4.93 -12.92 4.63
CA THR A 124 -5.10 -14.15 3.84
C THR A 124 -4.00 -15.19 4.10
N SER A 125 -2.80 -14.74 4.49
CA SER A 125 -1.70 -15.63 4.88
C SER A 125 -2.00 -16.39 6.19
N TRP A 126 -2.99 -15.93 6.95
CA TRP A 126 -3.39 -16.54 8.23
C TRP A 126 -4.55 -17.53 8.09
N PHE A 127 -5.16 -17.69 6.91
CA PHE A 127 -6.31 -18.57 6.73
C PHE A 127 -6.00 -20.01 7.16
N LEU A 128 -4.84 -20.54 6.79
CA LEU A 128 -4.41 -21.87 7.23
C LEU A 128 -4.35 -21.98 8.76
N THR A 129 -3.88 -20.94 9.44
CA THR A 129 -3.84 -20.88 10.90
C THR A 129 -5.25 -20.89 11.49
N TYR A 130 -6.17 -20.12 10.90
CA TYR A 130 -7.57 -20.09 11.36
C TYR A 130 -8.23 -21.46 11.21
N GLU A 131 -8.01 -22.14 10.08
CA GLU A 131 -8.55 -23.47 9.83
C GLU A 131 -7.98 -24.51 10.81
N LYS A 132 -6.66 -24.51 11.02
CA LYS A 132 -5.99 -25.45 11.95
C LYS A 132 -6.38 -25.21 13.41
N LEU A 133 -6.53 -23.96 13.84
CA LEU A 133 -6.84 -23.63 15.24
C LEU A 133 -8.35 -23.63 15.54
N GLY A 134 -9.18 -23.21 14.59
CA GLY A 134 -10.63 -23.13 14.73
C GLY A 134 -11.38 -24.37 14.24
N GLY A 135 -10.72 -25.29 13.53
CA GLY A 135 -11.34 -26.52 13.04
C GLY A 135 -12.49 -26.27 12.07
N PHE A 136 -12.40 -25.22 11.25
CA PHE A 136 -13.34 -24.91 10.18
C PHE A 136 -12.59 -24.72 8.85
N SER A 137 -13.33 -24.50 7.76
CA SER A 137 -12.73 -24.18 6.47
C SER A 137 -13.20 -22.82 6.00
N VAL A 138 -12.25 -21.93 5.73
CA VAL A 138 -12.54 -20.57 5.22
C VAL A 138 -13.17 -20.66 3.83
N GLU A 139 -12.74 -21.61 2.99
CA GLU A 139 -13.31 -21.81 1.65
C GLU A 139 -14.76 -22.28 1.68
N LYS A 140 -15.14 -23.08 2.69
CA LYS A 140 -16.53 -23.54 2.84
C LYS A 140 -17.45 -22.43 3.39
N CYS A 141 -16.96 -21.64 4.34
CA CYS A 141 -17.74 -20.55 4.91
C CYS A 141 -17.83 -19.36 3.96
N CYS A 142 -16.70 -18.96 3.36
CA CYS A 142 -16.56 -17.73 2.60
C CYS A 142 -15.83 -17.97 1.26
N PRO A 143 -16.45 -18.69 0.31
CA PRO A 143 -15.80 -19.08 -0.95
C PRO A 143 -15.36 -17.88 -1.81
N LYS A 144 -16.09 -16.76 -1.81
CA LYS A 144 -15.72 -15.56 -2.59
C LYS A 144 -14.54 -14.83 -1.97
N ILE A 145 -14.39 -14.85 -0.65
CA ILE A 145 -13.18 -14.32 0.02
C ILE A 145 -11.96 -15.15 -0.37
N VAL A 146 -12.08 -16.47 -0.45
CA VAL A 146 -10.97 -17.32 -0.93
C VAL A 146 -10.66 -17.07 -2.41
N ALA A 147 -11.68 -16.91 -3.25
CA ALA A 147 -11.48 -16.55 -4.66
C ALA A 147 -10.78 -15.19 -4.81
N TRP A 148 -11.23 -14.18 -4.06
CA TRP A 148 -10.61 -12.85 -3.98
C TRP A 148 -9.16 -12.93 -3.50
N ALA A 149 -8.86 -13.73 -2.47
CA ALA A 149 -7.50 -13.91 -1.97
C ALA A 149 -6.56 -14.52 -3.03
N LYS A 150 -7.05 -15.52 -3.79
CA LYS A 150 -6.33 -16.11 -4.92
C LYS A 150 -6.03 -15.06 -6.00
N LEU A 151 -7.05 -14.28 -6.40
CA LEU A 151 -6.89 -13.19 -7.37
C LEU A 151 -5.90 -12.12 -6.90
N CYS A 152 -5.96 -11.70 -5.64
CA CYS A 152 -5.01 -10.75 -5.06
C CYS A 152 -3.58 -11.25 -5.14
N ARG A 153 -3.34 -12.55 -4.93
CA ARG A 153 -2.01 -13.18 -4.96
C ARG A 153 -1.39 -13.22 -6.35
N GLU A 154 -2.16 -13.09 -7.42
CA GLU A 154 -1.64 -12.97 -8.78
C GLU A 154 -0.89 -11.65 -9.01
N ARG A 155 -1.15 -10.63 -8.18
CA ARG A 155 -0.40 -9.37 -8.22
C ARG A 155 0.99 -9.55 -7.65
N GLU A 156 2.02 -9.23 -8.42
CA GLU A 156 3.42 -9.37 -8.00
C GLU A 156 3.71 -8.64 -6.68
N SER A 157 3.14 -7.45 -6.47
CA SER A 157 3.28 -6.68 -5.23
C SER A 157 2.74 -7.42 -4.00
N VAL A 158 1.64 -8.16 -4.16
CA VAL A 158 1.03 -8.95 -3.08
C VAL A 158 1.84 -10.23 -2.88
N ALA A 159 2.16 -10.95 -3.95
CA ALA A 159 2.93 -12.20 -3.88
C ALA A 159 4.27 -12.02 -3.16
N LYS A 160 4.96 -10.88 -3.38
CA LYS A 160 6.22 -10.54 -2.70
C LYS A 160 6.05 -10.12 -1.23
N ALA A 161 4.90 -9.57 -0.87
CA ALA A 161 4.65 -9.04 0.47
C ALA A 161 4.10 -10.09 1.44
N LEU A 162 3.34 -11.07 0.93
CA LEU A 162 2.71 -12.09 1.76
C LEU A 162 3.71 -13.12 2.28
N SER A 163 3.53 -13.50 3.54
CA SER A 163 4.26 -14.61 4.14
C SER A 163 3.67 -15.94 3.68
N ASP A 164 4.50 -16.99 3.72
CA ASP A 164 4.03 -18.35 3.49
C ASP A 164 3.06 -18.77 4.61
N PRO A 165 1.88 -19.33 4.30
CA PRO A 165 0.89 -19.70 5.32
C PRO A 165 1.41 -20.71 6.36
N ASP A 166 2.29 -21.64 5.99
CA ASP A 166 2.85 -22.59 6.94
C ASP A 166 3.82 -21.89 7.91
N LYS A 167 4.62 -20.93 7.43
CA LYS A 167 5.48 -20.11 8.30
C LYS A 167 4.69 -19.26 9.27
N VAL A 168 3.53 -18.73 8.86
CA VAL A 168 2.63 -18.00 9.75
C VAL A 168 2.10 -18.93 10.84
N PHE A 169 1.69 -20.14 10.48
CA PHE A 169 1.23 -21.13 11.45
C PHE A 169 2.33 -21.55 12.44
N GLU A 170 3.55 -21.83 11.95
CA GLU A 170 4.72 -22.13 12.79
C GLU A 170 5.03 -20.98 13.76
N PHE A 171 4.97 -19.74 13.29
CA PHE A 171 5.16 -18.56 14.15
C PHE A 171 4.10 -18.50 15.26
N VAL A 172 2.84 -18.80 14.94
CA VAL A 172 1.78 -18.85 15.96
C VAL A 172 1.99 -19.97 16.96
N GLN A 173 2.43 -21.15 16.53
CA GLN A 173 2.79 -22.24 17.44
C GLN A 173 3.94 -21.83 18.38
N PHE A 174 4.95 -21.13 17.86
CA PHE A 174 6.01 -20.54 18.67
C PHE A 174 5.47 -19.55 19.71
N LEU A 175 4.57 -18.65 19.31
CA LEU A 175 3.93 -17.70 20.25
C LEU A 175 3.12 -18.44 21.33
N GLN A 176 2.37 -19.47 20.95
CA GLN A 176 1.61 -20.30 21.89
C GLN A 176 2.52 -20.98 22.93
N SER A 177 3.66 -21.52 22.49
CA SER A 177 4.65 -22.10 23.39
C SER A 177 5.29 -21.05 24.32
N LYS A 178 5.49 -19.82 23.85
CA LYS A 178 6.17 -18.77 24.61
C LYS A 178 5.28 -18.11 25.66
N PHE A 179 4.02 -17.88 25.34
CA PHE A 179 3.12 -17.12 26.20
C PHE A 179 2.26 -17.99 27.11
N GLY A 180 2.29 -19.32 26.95
CA GLY A 180 1.46 -20.24 27.70
C GLY A 180 -0.01 -19.98 27.40
N VAL A 181 -0.54 -20.63 26.36
CA VAL A 181 -1.95 -20.48 25.95
C VAL A 181 -2.84 -20.77 27.16
N LYS A 182 -3.67 -19.79 27.55
CA LYS A 182 -4.57 -19.89 28.71
C LYS A 182 -5.96 -20.32 28.28
#